data_AF-G8FGQ2-F1
#
_entry.id   AF-G8FGQ2-F1
#
_cell.length_a   1.000
_cell.length_b   1.000
_cell.length_c   1.000
_cell.angle_alpha   90.00
_cell.angle_beta   90.00
_cell.angle_gamma   90.00
#
_symmetry.space_group_name_H-M   'P 1'
#
loop_
_entity.id
_entity.type
_entity.pdbx_description
1 polymer ?
#
loop_
_entity_poly.entity_id
_entity_poly.type
_entity_poly.pdbx_seq_one_letter_code
_entity_poly.pdbx_strand_id
1 'polypeptide(L)'
;FMMAPTLCYQPNYPRTTCIRKGWVIRQLVKLVIFTGLMGFIIEQYINPIVQNSQHPLKGNFLNATERVLKLSVPTLYVWLCMFYCFFHLWLNILAELLCFGDREFYKDWWN
;
A
#
# COMPACT_ATOMS: atom_id res chain seq x y z
N PHE A 1 -12.49 -12.87 -15.30
CA PHE A 1 -11.49 -13.41 -14.37
C PHE A 1 -10.20 -12.59 -14.38
N MET A 2 -9.50 -12.45 -15.51
CA MET A 2 -8.17 -11.77 -15.56
C MET A 2 -8.11 -10.36 -14.94
N MET A 3 -9.20 -9.59 -14.98
CA MET A 3 -9.27 -8.25 -14.37
C MET A 3 -9.99 -8.24 -13.02
N ALA A 4 -10.63 -9.34 -12.62
CA ALA A 4 -11.34 -9.40 -11.35
C ALA A 4 -10.30 -9.33 -10.21
N PRO A 5 -10.58 -8.60 -9.12
CA PRO A 5 -9.66 -8.47 -7.99
C PRO A 5 -9.66 -9.74 -7.11
N THR A 6 -9.63 -10.93 -7.74
CA THR A 6 -9.60 -12.24 -7.07
C THR A 6 -8.65 -13.17 -7.79
N LEU A 7 -7.94 -14.01 -7.05
CA LEU A 7 -7.10 -15.07 -7.62
C LEU A 7 -7.86 -16.42 -7.76
N CYS A 8 -9.04 -16.53 -7.16
CA CYS A 8 -9.86 -17.74 -7.21
C CYS A 8 -10.90 -17.64 -8.33
N TYR A 9 -10.83 -18.56 -9.30
CA TYR A 9 -11.82 -18.63 -10.37
C TYR A 9 -13.15 -19.17 -9.84
N GLN A 10 -14.25 -18.46 -10.14
CA GLN A 10 -15.61 -18.92 -9.91
C GLN A 10 -16.44 -18.69 -11.17
N PRO A 11 -17.39 -19.60 -11.51
CA PRO A 11 -18.25 -19.44 -12.68
C PRO A 11 -19.15 -18.20 -12.59
N ASN A 12 -19.66 -17.92 -11.39
CA ASN A 12 -20.55 -16.79 -11.11
C ASN A 12 -20.00 -16.00 -9.92
N TYR A 13 -19.77 -14.71 -10.13
CA TYR A 13 -19.35 -13.79 -9.07
C TYR A 13 -20.51 -12.91 -8.62
N PRO A 14 -20.60 -12.56 -7.32
CA PRO A 14 -21.57 -11.57 -6.86
C PRO A 14 -21.28 -10.22 -7.52
N ARG A 15 -22.33 -9.54 -7.98
CA ARG A 15 -22.23 -8.24 -8.68
C ARG A 15 -23.01 -7.15 -7.98
N THR A 16 -22.49 -5.93 -8.01
CA THR A 16 -23.23 -4.74 -7.59
C THR A 16 -24.12 -4.21 -8.71
N THR A 17 -25.24 -3.58 -8.33
CA THR A 17 -26.27 -3.09 -9.27
C THR A 17 -25.84 -1.85 -10.05
N CYS A 18 -25.01 -0.98 -9.46
CA CYS A 18 -24.56 0.27 -10.09
C CYS A 18 -23.17 0.69 -9.61
N ILE A 19 -22.48 1.48 -10.43
CA ILE A 19 -21.18 2.08 -10.11
C ILE A 19 -21.40 3.39 -9.37
N ARG A 20 -20.94 3.48 -8.12
CA ARG A 20 -21.03 4.69 -7.29
C ARG A 20 -19.87 5.64 -7.61
N LYS A 21 -20.00 6.39 -8.71
CA LYS A 21 -18.95 7.32 -9.22
C LYS A 21 -18.39 8.27 -8.15
N GLY A 22 -19.26 8.87 -7.33
CA GLY A 22 -18.83 9.77 -6.25
C GLY A 22 -18.00 9.08 -5.17
N TRP A 23 -18.26 7.79 -4.90
CA TRP A 23 -17.43 7.00 -4.00
C TRP A 23 -16.08 6.68 -4.63
N VAL A 24 -16.04 6.28 -5.91
CA VAL A 24 -14.80 6.01 -6.66
C VAL A 24 -13.88 7.23 -6.65
N ILE A 25 -14.40 8.42 -6.97
CA ILE A 25 -13.62 9.66 -7.00
C ILE A 25 -13.02 9.95 -5.61
N ARG A 26 -13.79 9.78 -4.53
CA ARG A 26 -13.26 9.97 -3.17
C ARG A 26 -12.13 8.99 -2.85
N GLN A 27 -12.24 7.73 -3.28
CA GLN A 27 -11.17 6.74 -3.06
C GLN A 27 -9.93 7.04 -3.92
N LEU A 28 -10.12 7.51 -5.16
CA LEU A 28 -9.02 7.95 -6.03
C LEU A 28 -8.26 9.14 -5.42
N VAL A 29 -8.97 10.13 -4.88
CA VAL A 29 -8.34 11.27 -4.19
C VAL A 29 -7.52 10.78 -2.99
N LYS A 30 -8.06 9.88 -2.18
CA LYS A 30 -7.30 9.26 -1.07
C LYS A 30 -6.06 8.52 -1.58
N LEU A 31 -6.17 7.77 -2.68
CA LEU A 31 -5.05 7.03 -3.26
C LEU A 31 -3.91 7.97 -3.65
N VAL A 32 -4.22 9.09 -4.30
CA VAL A 32 -3.23 10.11 -4.67
C VAL A 32 -2.57 10.71 -3.44
N ILE A 33 -3.35 11.07 -2.41
CA ILE A 33 -2.83 11.65 -1.16
C ILE A 33 -1.89 10.68 -0.45
N PHE A 34 -2.29 9.42 -0.25
CA PHE A 34 -1.46 8.43 0.44
C PHE A 34 -0.22 8.05 -0.38
N THR A 35 -0.32 8.01 -1.71
CA THR A 35 0.85 7.79 -2.58
C THR A 35 1.84 8.95 -2.49
N GLY A 36 1.35 10.19 -2.49
CA GLY A 36 2.17 11.37 -2.27
C GLY A 36 2.83 11.38 -0.89
N LEU A 37 2.09 10.98 0.16
CA LEU A 37 2.62 10.86 1.52
C LEU A 37 3.73 9.80 1.61
N MET A 38 3.57 8.64 0.95
CA MET A 38 4.64 7.64 0.87
C MET A 38 5.88 8.19 0.17
N GLY A 39 5.71 8.88 -0.96
CA GLY A 39 6.79 9.54 -1.67
C GLY A 39 7.51 10.58 -0.80
N PHE A 40 6.75 11.38 -0.05
CA PHE A 40 7.30 12.34 0.91
C PHE A 40 8.12 11.66 2.02
N ILE A 41 7.63 10.56 2.59
CA ILE A 41 8.38 9.82 3.62
C ILE A 41 9.69 9.27 3.06
N ILE A 42 9.64 8.73 1.83
CA ILE A 42 10.82 8.19 1.17
C ILE A 42 11.85 9.30 0.94
N GLU A 43 11.44 10.42 0.35
CA GLU A 43 12.35 11.53 0.02
C GLU A 43 12.90 12.23 1.26
N GLN A 44 12.08 12.50 2.27
CA GLN A 44 12.49 13.29 3.44
C GLN A 44 13.17 12.48 4.53
N TYR A 45 12.87 11.19 4.66
CA TYR A 45 13.39 10.37 5.76
C TYR A 45 14.28 9.24 5.28
N ILE A 46 13.85 8.44 4.29
CA ILE A 46 14.61 7.26 3.84
C ILE A 46 15.85 7.68 3.05
N ASN A 47 15.69 8.53 2.03
CA ASN A 47 16.78 8.98 1.16
C ASN A 47 17.97 9.60 1.92
N PRO A 48 17.80 10.55 2.87
CA PRO A 48 18.94 11.11 3.59
C PRO A 48 19.61 10.09 4.51
N ILE A 49 18.87 9.13 5.09
CA ILE A 49 19.47 8.08 5.93
C ILE A 49 20.33 7.15 5.06
N VAL A 50 19.85 6.80 3.86
CA VAL A 50 20.56 5.93 2.90
C VAL A 50 21.78 6.64 2.29
N GLN A 51 21.68 7.92 1.92
CA GLN A 51 22.81 8.66 1.36
C GLN A 51 23.90 8.95 2.39
N ASN A 52 23.53 9.21 3.65
CA ASN A 52 24.49 9.36 4.74
C ASN A 52 25.19 8.04 5.11
N SER A 53 24.65 6.88 4.74
CA SER A 53 25.35 5.60 4.89
C SER A 53 26.35 5.40 3.76
N GLN A 54 27.55 5.98 3.87
CA GLN A 54 28.67 5.60 3.02
C GLN A 54 29.08 4.15 3.30
N HIS A 55 29.03 3.32 2.25
CA HIS A 55 29.45 1.92 2.16
C HIS A 55 28.97 1.01 3.32
N PRO A 56 27.79 0.37 3.20
CA PRO A 56 27.14 -0.42 4.27
C PRO A 56 27.92 -1.66 4.75
N LEU A 57 29.10 -1.93 4.19
CA LEU A 57 29.92 -3.12 4.44
C LEU A 57 31.33 -2.81 4.97
N LYS A 58 31.67 -1.54 5.21
CA LYS A 58 32.98 -1.14 5.79
C LYS A 58 32.91 -0.69 7.25
N GLY A 59 31.71 -0.58 7.82
CA GLY A 59 31.49 -0.12 9.20
C GLY A 59 31.25 -1.26 10.20
N ASN A 60 31.68 -1.04 11.45
CA ASN A 60 31.44 -1.94 12.59
C ASN A 60 29.95 -2.34 12.69
N PHE A 61 29.67 -3.60 13.06
CA PHE A 61 28.32 -4.16 13.22
C PHE A 61 27.34 -3.27 14.02
N LEU A 62 27.84 -2.61 15.08
CA LEU A 62 27.04 -1.69 15.89
C LEU A 62 26.47 -0.51 15.10
N ASN A 63 27.26 0.06 14.19
CA ASN A 63 26.83 1.19 13.36
C ASN A 63 25.77 0.75 12.34
N ALA A 64 25.89 -0.49 11.82
CA ALA A 64 24.88 -1.05 10.91
C ALA A 64 23.54 -1.23 11.64
N THR A 65 23.55 -1.81 12.85
CA THR A 65 22.34 -2.02 13.65
C THR A 65 21.64 -0.71 14.01
N GLU A 66 22.39 0.34 14.41
CA GLU A 66 21.82 1.66 14.70
C GLU A 66 21.10 2.26 13.48
N ARG A 67 21.68 2.10 12.28
CA ARG A 67 21.10 2.62 11.04
C ARG A 67 19.86 1.83 10.63
N VAL A 68 19.86 0.52 10.78
CA VAL A 68 18.68 -0.34 10.54
C VAL A 68 17.54 0.04 11.49
N LEU A 69 17.83 0.28 12.77
CA LEU A 69 16.85 0.75 13.74
C LEU A 69 16.28 2.13 13.40
N LYS A 70 17.09 3.05 12.90
CA LYS A 70 16.62 4.37 12.42
C LYS A 70 15.74 4.26 11.17
N LEU A 71 16.02 3.27 10.31
CA LEU A 71 15.25 3.04 9.09
C LEU A 71 13.97 2.24 9.32
N SER A 72 13.90 1.41 10.37
CA SER A 72 12.78 0.50 10.61
C SER A 72 11.44 1.23 10.73
N VAL A 73 11.39 2.33 11.47
CA VAL A 73 10.18 3.12 11.69
C VAL A 73 9.62 3.69 10.37
N PRO A 74 10.37 4.51 9.59
CA PRO A 74 9.84 5.02 8.33
C PRO A 74 9.50 3.91 7.32
N THR A 75 10.28 2.82 7.30
CA THR A 75 9.97 1.65 6.46
C THR A 75 8.64 1.00 6.85
N LEU A 76 8.37 0.82 8.15
CA LEU A 76 7.09 0.28 8.64
C LEU A 76 5.92 1.18 8.23
N TYR A 77 6.06 2.50 8.37
CA TYR A 77 5.01 3.45 7.94
C TYR A 77 4.73 3.38 6.43
N VAL A 78 5.77 3.34 5.60
CA VAL A 78 5.61 3.17 4.15
C VAL A 78 4.93 1.85 3.84
N TRP A 79 5.29 0.78 4.53
CA TRP A 79 4.70 -0.54 4.32
C TRP A 79 3.21 -0.57 4.68
N LEU A 80 2.82 0.01 5.81
CA LEU A 80 1.41 0.15 6.22
C LEU A 80 0.62 1.02 5.23
N CYS A 81 1.21 2.11 4.75
CA CYS A 81 0.58 2.96 3.74
C CYS A 81 0.41 2.21 2.41
N MET A 82 1.40 1.41 2.00
CA MET A 82 1.33 0.59 0.80
C MET A 82 0.23 -0.46 0.93
N PHE A 83 0.14 -1.13 2.08
CA PHE A 83 -0.92 -2.09 2.37
C PHE A 83 -2.30 -1.43 2.20
N TYR A 84 -2.53 -0.27 2.81
CA TYR A 84 -3.80 0.45 2.68
C TYR A 84 -4.06 0.92 1.23
N CYS A 85 -3.06 1.47 0.54
CA CYS A 85 -3.20 1.94 -0.84
C CYS A 85 -3.57 0.80 -1.78
N PHE A 86 -2.92 -0.35 -1.64
CA PHE A 86 -3.13 -1.48 -2.54
C PHE A 86 -4.40 -2.25 -2.17
N PHE A 87 -4.45 -2.84 -0.97
CA PHE A 87 -5.54 -3.73 -0.58
C PHE A 87 -6.84 -2.99 -0.32
N HIS A 88 -6.78 -1.83 0.33
CA HIS A 88 -8.00 -1.10 0.69
C HIS A 88 -8.46 -0.15 -0.41
N LEU A 89 -7.59 0.64 -1.04
CA LEU A 89 -8.02 1.63 -2.03
C LEU A 89 -8.06 1.05 -3.44
N TRP A 90 -6.94 0.52 -3.96
CA TRP A 90 -6.83 0.08 -5.36
C TRP A 90 -7.78 -1.06 -5.69
N LEU A 91 -7.78 -2.15 -4.91
CA LEU A 91 -8.66 -3.31 -5.17
C LEU A 91 -10.14 -2.96 -5.08
N ASN A 92 -10.51 -2.06 -4.16
CA ASN A 92 -11.89 -1.58 -4.01
C ASN A 92 -12.34 -0.66 -5.15
N ILE A 93 -11.44 0.18 -5.67
CA ILE A 93 -11.69 0.99 -6.87
C ILE A 93 -11.91 0.04 -8.06
N LEU A 94 -11.01 -0.92 -8.26
CA LEU A 94 -11.11 -1.92 -9.32
C LEU A 94 -12.40 -2.73 -9.20
N ALA A 95 -12.77 -3.14 -7.98
CA ALA A 95 -14.01 -3.85 -7.70
C ALA A 95 -15.24 -3.01 -8.05
N GLU A 96 -15.30 -1.75 -7.66
CA GLU A 96 -16.41 -0.86 -7.99
C GLU A 96 -16.52 -0.63 -9.51
N LEU A 97 -15.39 -0.46 -10.21
CA LEU A 97 -15.38 -0.29 -11.67
C LEU A 97 -15.85 -1.55 -12.42
N LEU A 98 -15.59 -2.73 -11.89
CA LEU A 98 -16.02 -4.01 -12.46
C LEU A 98 -17.39 -4.48 -11.96
N CYS A 99 -18.07 -3.66 -11.15
CA CYS A 99 -19.27 -4.05 -10.41
C CYS A 99 -19.11 -5.35 -9.62
N PHE A 100 -17.92 -5.59 -9.08
CA PHE A 100 -17.58 -6.75 -8.29
C PHE A 100 -18.11 -6.58 -6.85
N GLY A 101 -18.96 -7.50 -6.44
CA GLY A 101 -19.70 -7.44 -5.17
C GLY A 101 -18.91 -7.93 -3.96
N ASP A 102 -17.97 -8.84 -4.17
CA ASP A 102 -17.12 -9.35 -3.10
C ASP A 102 -15.93 -8.41 -2.87
N ARG A 103 -15.80 -7.85 -1.67
CA ARG A 103 -14.83 -6.79 -1.35
C ARG A 103 -14.00 -7.10 -0.13
N GLU A 104 -14.04 -8.34 0.33
CA GLU A 104 -13.30 -8.80 1.49
C GLU A 104 -11.87 -9.19 1.10
N PHE A 105 -11.05 -8.21 0.72
CA PHE A 105 -9.67 -8.46 0.26
C PHE A 105 -8.70 -8.82 1.40
N TYR A 106 -9.02 -8.44 2.63
CA TYR A 106 -8.23 -8.73 3.83
C TYR A 106 -9.16 -8.80 5.04
N LYS A 107 -8.73 -9.53 6.07
CA LYS A 107 -9.39 -9.60 7.38
C LYS A 107 -8.58 -8.81 8.42
N ASP A 108 -9.16 -8.64 9.60
CA ASP A 108 -8.48 -8.01 10.73
C ASP A 108 -7.22 -8.83 11.08
N TRP A 109 -6.05 -8.29 10.70
CA TRP A 109 -4.75 -8.92 10.93
C TRP A 109 -4.00 -8.31 12.12
N TRP A 110 -4.53 -7.21 12.68
CA TRP A 110 -3.94 -6.43 13.76
C TRP A 110 -4.49 -6.79 15.16
N ASN A 111 -5.14 -7.95 15.29
CA ASN A 111 -5.82 -8.41 16.51
C ASN A 111 -5.05 -9.54 17.19
#